data_AF-A0A1E3B8C4-F1
#
_entry.id   AF-A0A1E3B8C4-F1
#
_cell.length_a   1.000
_cell.length_b   1.000
_cell.length_c   1.000
_cell.angle_alpha   90.00
_cell.angle_beta   90.00
_cell.angle_gamma   90.00
#
_symmetry.space_group_name_H-M   'P 1'
#
loop_
_entity.id
_entity.type
_entity.pdbx_description
1 polymer ?
#
loop_
_entity_poly.entity_id
_entity_poly.type
_entity_poly.pdbx_seq_one_letter_code
_entity_poly.pdbx_strand_id
1 'polypeptide(L)'
;MRFYFAAGIGLAWTLVSPMAHAMVVPRSTNSSTNSNSGLLSVLSQAAGNPSIGQKTSDTASSILPLLHDGTNQSNSAADVGSVQDAHGKISQIYSSVDKDSDNFLLDFVKGLVERGLIPLNLVNLLDGYINIGLNSIYNNNPAPPSKQDIYPKKRSGDATYSIPEESLRAAIHIPDSFAYGKSGRKPVILVPGTAIPAGMTYHFSFSQLGEALPEADVVWVNIPRASLNDAQTNGEYVAYAINYISAVSSDSNVAAISWSQGGLDVQWALKYWPSTRDVVEDFIAISVVMAS
;
A
#
# COMPACT_ATOMS: atom_id res chain seq x y z
N MET A 1 4.80 15.16 9.45
CA MET A 1 3.95 14.50 8.44
C MET A 1 4.70 13.99 7.21
N ARG A 2 5.68 14.70 6.61
CA ARG A 2 6.42 14.20 5.41
C ARG A 2 7.47 13.09 5.67
N PHE A 3 7.83 12.83 6.92
CA PHE A 3 8.96 11.96 7.30
C PHE A 3 8.69 10.45 7.23
N TYR A 4 7.51 10.03 7.66
CA TYR A 4 7.17 8.62 7.80
C TYR A 4 6.79 7.96 6.46
N PHE A 5 6.44 8.76 5.44
CA PHE A 5 6.05 8.28 4.12
C PHE A 5 7.24 7.69 3.35
N ALA A 6 8.37 8.40 3.26
CA ALA A 6 9.53 7.96 2.48
C ALA A 6 10.27 6.75 3.10
N ALA A 7 10.33 6.68 4.44
CA ALA A 7 11.04 5.62 5.15
C ALA A 7 10.28 4.28 5.18
N GLY A 8 8.94 4.31 5.34
CA GLY A 8 8.11 3.11 5.31
C GLY A 8 7.95 2.51 3.91
N ILE A 9 7.97 3.36 2.87
CA ILE A 9 7.87 2.98 1.46
C ILE A 9 9.11 2.21 0.98
N GLY A 10 10.31 2.65 1.36
CA GLY A 10 11.55 1.96 0.98
C GLY A 10 11.58 0.53 1.53
N LEU A 11 11.35 0.38 2.84
CA LEU A 11 11.39 -0.91 3.54
C LEU A 11 10.41 -1.95 3.01
N ALA A 12 9.16 -1.56 2.74
CA ALA A 12 8.16 -2.53 2.30
C ALA A 12 8.26 -2.88 0.80
N TRP A 13 8.82 -2.02 -0.06
CA TRP A 13 9.10 -2.39 -1.47
C TRP A 13 10.26 -3.38 -1.63
N THR A 14 11.39 -3.17 -0.96
CA THR A 14 12.57 -4.04 -1.12
C THR A 14 12.40 -5.43 -0.53
N LEU A 15 11.54 -5.57 0.47
CA LEU A 15 11.46 -6.78 1.28
C LEU A 15 10.32 -7.71 0.88
N VAL A 16 9.32 -7.19 0.14
CA VAL A 16 8.13 -7.97 -0.25
C VAL A 16 8.21 -8.45 -1.71
N SER A 17 8.89 -7.73 -2.61
CA SER A 17 8.97 -8.10 -4.05
C SER A 17 9.64 -9.45 -4.36
N PRO A 18 10.70 -9.91 -3.66
CA PRO A 18 11.32 -11.21 -3.93
C PRO A 18 10.46 -12.42 -3.55
N MET A 19 9.48 -12.25 -2.65
CA MET A 19 8.63 -13.36 -2.17
C MET A 19 7.39 -13.62 -3.02
N ALA A 20 7.02 -12.68 -3.89
CA ALA A 20 5.86 -12.83 -4.77
C ALA A 20 6.01 -14.01 -5.75
N HIS A 21 7.23 -14.44 -6.05
CA HIS A 21 7.46 -15.52 -7.01
C HIS A 21 7.52 -16.93 -6.40
N ALA A 22 7.54 -17.09 -5.06
CA ALA A 22 7.84 -18.40 -4.45
C ALA A 22 6.87 -18.90 -3.36
N MET A 23 5.91 -18.11 -2.86
CA MET A 23 5.02 -18.60 -1.79
C MET A 23 3.52 -18.35 -2.03
N VAL A 24 2.76 -19.43 -1.79
CA VAL A 24 1.33 -19.42 -1.47
C VAL A 24 1.21 -18.91 -0.04
N VAL A 25 0.50 -17.80 0.16
CA VAL A 25 0.13 -17.33 1.51
C VAL A 25 -0.87 -18.33 2.08
N PRO A 26 -0.55 -19.09 3.15
CA PRO A 26 -1.50 -20.03 3.72
C PRO A 26 -2.62 -19.27 4.44
N ARG A 27 -3.85 -19.75 4.23
CA ARG A 27 -5.06 -19.33 4.92
C ARG A 27 -4.90 -19.45 6.44
N SER A 28 -4.95 -18.34 7.17
CA SER A 28 -5.14 -18.38 8.63
C SER A 28 -6.64 -18.39 8.95
N THR A 29 -7.17 -19.59 9.16
CA THR A 29 -8.36 -19.79 9.98
C THR A 29 -7.87 -20.24 11.35
N ASN A 30 -7.59 -19.30 12.26
CA ASN A 30 -7.73 -19.41 13.71
C ASN A 30 -6.86 -18.38 14.46
N SER A 31 -7.41 -17.87 15.55
CA SER A 31 -6.82 -16.90 16.48
C SER A 31 -5.66 -17.48 17.29
N SER A 32 -4.50 -17.69 16.66
CA SER A 32 -3.24 -17.94 17.34
C SER A 32 -2.15 -17.07 16.72
N THR A 33 -1.54 -16.22 17.54
CA THR A 33 -0.34 -15.42 17.26
C THR A 33 0.83 -16.32 16.86
N ASN A 34 0.92 -16.68 15.58
CA ASN A 34 2.12 -17.31 15.03
C ASN A 34 2.98 -16.23 14.39
N SER A 35 4.16 -16.02 14.99
CA SER A 35 5.25 -15.11 14.64
C SER A 35 5.95 -15.39 13.28
N ASN A 36 5.33 -16.15 12.38
CA ASN A 36 5.95 -16.63 11.14
C ASN A 36 5.63 -15.77 9.90
N SER A 37 4.99 -14.62 10.07
CA SER A 37 4.54 -13.78 8.95
C SER A 37 4.82 -12.28 9.13
N GLY A 38 5.66 -11.89 10.09
CA GLY A 38 6.05 -10.49 10.26
C GLY A 38 7.19 -10.07 9.32
N LEU A 39 7.46 -8.76 9.25
CA LEU A 39 8.60 -8.19 8.52
C LEU A 39 9.93 -8.88 8.87
N LEU A 40 10.19 -9.11 10.15
CA LEU A 40 11.42 -9.74 10.63
C LEU A 40 11.52 -11.21 10.20
N SER A 41 10.39 -11.93 10.20
CA SER A 41 10.33 -13.31 9.70
C SER A 41 10.58 -13.36 8.19
N VAL A 42 9.98 -12.43 7.45
CA VAL A 42 10.18 -12.27 6.00
C VAL A 42 11.66 -11.99 5.68
N LEU A 43 12.28 -11.07 6.42
CA LEU A 43 13.72 -10.77 6.28
C LEU A 43 14.60 -11.99 6.57
N SER A 44 14.32 -12.71 7.65
CA SER A 44 15.04 -13.93 8.02
C SER A 44 14.96 -15.00 6.93
N GLN A 45 13.78 -15.19 6.35
CA GLN A 45 13.59 -16.11 5.22
C GLN A 45 14.34 -15.66 3.97
N ALA A 46 14.31 -14.36 3.63
CA ALA A 46 15.04 -13.83 2.49
C ALA A 46 16.57 -13.98 2.64
N ALA A 47 17.09 -13.80 3.85
CA ALA A 47 18.50 -14.02 4.18
C ALA A 47 18.93 -15.49 3.95
N GLY A 48 18.10 -16.45 4.36
CA GLY A 48 18.43 -17.88 4.29
C GLY A 48 18.01 -18.62 3.01
N ASN A 49 17.33 -17.95 2.06
CA ASN A 49 16.76 -18.63 0.90
C ASN A 49 17.70 -18.61 -0.33
N PRO A 50 18.21 -19.77 -0.79
CA PRO A 50 19.14 -19.83 -1.93
C PRO A 50 18.50 -19.49 -3.27
N SER A 51 17.17 -19.39 -3.35
CA SER A 51 16.43 -18.99 -4.56
C SER A 51 16.32 -17.47 -4.72
N ILE A 52 16.74 -16.71 -3.70
CA ILE A 52 16.73 -15.24 -3.69
C ILE A 52 18.08 -14.73 -4.20
N GLY A 53 18.07 -13.62 -4.94
CA GLY A 53 19.31 -13.02 -5.45
C GLY A 53 20.30 -12.69 -4.32
N GLN A 54 21.59 -12.98 -4.54
CA GLN A 54 22.63 -12.86 -3.52
C GLN A 54 22.63 -11.49 -2.82
N LYS A 55 22.54 -10.40 -3.59
CA LYS A 55 22.50 -9.03 -3.04
C LYS A 55 21.32 -8.81 -2.09
N THR A 56 20.15 -9.37 -2.40
CA THR A 56 18.96 -9.29 -1.55
C THR A 56 19.16 -10.08 -0.26
N SER A 57 19.67 -11.31 -0.35
CA SER A 57 20.02 -12.15 0.81
C SER A 57 21.05 -11.46 1.72
N ASP A 58 22.11 -10.89 1.14
CA ASP A 58 23.15 -10.15 1.85
C ASP A 58 22.58 -8.91 2.55
N THR A 59 21.73 -8.16 1.84
CA THR A 59 21.08 -6.96 2.38
C THR A 59 20.20 -7.33 3.57
N ALA A 60 19.32 -8.33 3.42
CA ALA A 60 18.46 -8.81 4.50
C ALA A 60 19.28 -9.28 5.72
N SER A 61 20.33 -10.05 5.49
CA SER A 61 21.25 -10.52 6.53
C SER A 61 21.93 -9.37 7.28
N SER A 62 22.29 -8.30 6.56
CA SER A 62 22.97 -7.14 7.15
C SER A 62 22.06 -6.24 7.98
N ILE A 63 20.80 -6.07 7.58
CA ILE A 63 19.86 -5.16 8.26
C ILE A 63 19.07 -5.84 9.38
N LEU A 64 18.85 -7.16 9.31
CA LEU A 64 18.05 -7.88 10.29
C LEU A 64 18.54 -7.69 11.75
N PRO A 65 19.86 -7.77 12.05
CA PRO A 65 20.35 -7.52 13.41
C PRO A 65 20.11 -6.09 13.91
N LEU A 66 20.03 -5.11 13.02
CA LEU A 66 19.80 -3.69 13.35
C LEU A 66 18.32 -3.39 13.63
N LEU A 67 17.42 -4.25 13.14
CA LEU A 67 15.98 -4.13 13.33
C LEU A 67 15.47 -4.97 14.51
N HIS A 68 16.28 -5.91 15.00
CA HIS A 68 15.93 -6.79 16.11
C HIS A 68 16.33 -6.16 17.45
N ASP A 69 15.47 -6.29 18.47
CA ASP A 69 15.63 -5.74 19.83
C ASP A 69 16.79 -6.35 20.64
N GLY A 70 17.70 -7.08 19.98
CA GLY A 70 18.76 -7.87 20.61
C GLY A 70 20.12 -7.18 20.75
N THR A 71 20.30 -5.98 20.19
CA THR A 71 21.49 -5.17 20.45
C THR A 71 21.21 -4.17 21.56
N ASN A 72 22.11 -3.99 22.53
CA ASN A 72 22.06 -2.95 23.58
C ASN A 72 22.09 -1.49 23.04
N GLN A 73 21.79 -1.29 21.76
CA GLN A 73 21.67 -0.03 21.02
C GLN A 73 20.28 0.01 20.35
N SER A 74 19.20 -0.05 21.12
CA SER A 74 17.86 0.16 20.57
C SER A 74 17.72 1.59 20.05
N ASN A 75 17.55 1.76 18.74
CA ASN A 75 17.24 3.07 18.14
C ASN A 75 15.79 3.46 18.48
N SER A 76 15.63 4.41 19.38
CA SER A 76 14.38 5.08 19.72
C SER A 76 13.99 6.12 18.66
N ALA A 77 12.73 6.57 18.68
CA ALA A 77 12.30 7.68 17.83
C ALA A 77 13.08 8.98 18.12
N ALA A 78 13.65 9.15 19.32
CA ALA A 78 14.50 10.29 19.66
C ALA A 78 15.84 10.25 18.89
N ASP A 79 16.33 9.07 18.51
CA ASP A 79 17.59 8.89 17.79
C ASP A 79 17.48 9.27 16.30
N VAL A 80 16.25 9.36 15.77
CA VAL A 80 15.98 9.91 14.44
C VAL A 80 16.30 11.41 14.41
N GLY A 81 16.01 12.13 15.49
CA GLY A 81 16.16 13.58 15.62
C GLY A 81 14.96 14.37 15.08
N SER A 82 15.19 15.63 14.75
CA SER A 82 14.21 16.51 14.13
C SER A 82 13.88 16.09 12.69
N VAL A 83 12.85 16.71 12.10
CA VAL A 83 12.55 16.60 10.67
C VAL A 83 13.77 16.99 9.82
N GLN A 84 14.52 18.01 10.22
CA GLN A 84 15.71 18.48 9.52
C GLN A 84 16.84 17.45 9.61
N ASP A 85 17.07 16.87 10.79
CA ASP A 85 18.11 15.84 10.99
C ASP A 85 17.85 14.63 10.11
N ALA A 86 16.59 14.18 10.11
CA ALA A 86 16.19 13.04 9.33
C ALA A 86 16.27 13.34 7.81
N HIS A 87 16.03 14.60 7.38
CA HIS A 87 16.20 15.02 5.98
C HIS A 87 17.69 15.03 5.60
N GLY A 88 18.54 15.48 6.51
CA GLY A 88 20.00 15.42 6.37
C GLY A 88 20.48 13.98 6.19
N LYS A 89 20.04 13.05 7.03
CA LYS A 89 20.37 11.62 6.92
C LYS A 89 19.92 11.03 5.57
N ILE A 90 18.70 11.31 5.11
CA ILE A 90 18.20 10.87 3.79
C ILE A 90 19.04 11.45 2.66
N SER A 91 19.35 12.74 2.71
CA SER A 91 20.14 13.41 1.68
C SER A 91 21.56 12.82 1.58
N GLN A 92 22.15 12.46 2.72
CA GLN A 92 23.44 11.79 2.76
C GLN A 92 23.38 10.38 2.15
N ILE A 93 22.35 9.58 2.45
CA ILE A 93 22.14 8.26 1.82
C ILE A 93 22.01 8.41 0.31
N TYR A 94 21.11 9.30 -0.13
CA TYR A 94 20.85 9.53 -1.55
C TYR A 94 22.11 10.00 -2.30
N SER A 95 22.98 10.76 -1.64
CA SER A 95 24.26 11.19 -2.22
C SER A 95 25.29 10.06 -2.30
N SER A 96 25.24 9.07 -1.40
CA SER A 96 26.20 7.96 -1.34
C SER A 96 25.84 6.75 -2.20
N VAL A 97 24.57 6.57 -2.57
CA VAL A 97 24.13 5.43 -3.38
C VAL A 97 24.24 5.73 -4.89
N ASP A 98 24.59 4.70 -5.65
CA ASP A 98 24.57 4.73 -7.12
C ASP A 98 23.10 4.66 -7.60
N LYS A 99 22.68 5.67 -8.36
CA LYS A 99 21.29 5.86 -8.79
C LYS A 99 20.97 5.09 -10.07
N ASP A 100 22.00 4.72 -10.83
CA ASP A 100 21.87 3.99 -12.08
C ASP A 100 22.03 2.48 -11.87
N SER A 101 22.34 2.06 -10.64
CA SER A 101 22.43 0.66 -10.23
C SER A 101 21.05 0.01 -10.12
N ASP A 102 20.91 -1.19 -10.67
CA ASP A 102 19.73 -2.06 -10.46
C ASP A 102 19.48 -2.36 -8.96
N ASN A 103 20.51 -2.19 -8.12
CA ASN A 103 20.45 -2.39 -6.67
C ASN A 103 20.20 -1.09 -5.88
N PHE A 104 20.00 0.05 -6.54
CA PHE A 104 19.80 1.37 -5.91
C PHE A 104 18.83 1.28 -4.73
N LEU A 105 17.69 0.61 -4.92
CA LEU A 105 16.66 0.53 -3.90
C LEU A 105 17.11 -0.28 -2.67
N LEU A 106 17.81 -1.40 -2.89
CA LEU A 106 18.38 -2.22 -1.80
C LEU A 106 19.44 -1.43 -1.01
N ASP A 107 20.31 -0.72 -1.72
CA ASP A 107 21.35 0.12 -1.10
C ASP A 107 20.74 1.31 -0.33
N PHE A 108 19.68 1.91 -0.88
CA PHE A 108 18.96 2.99 -0.23
C PHE A 108 18.30 2.52 1.07
N VAL A 109 17.60 1.38 1.05
CA VAL A 109 16.95 0.81 2.25
C VAL A 109 17.96 0.41 3.30
N LYS A 110 19.06 -0.22 2.89
CA LYS A 110 20.17 -0.51 3.80
C LYS A 110 20.67 0.76 4.49
N GLY A 111 20.88 1.83 3.72
CA GLY A 111 21.28 3.14 4.27
C GLY A 111 20.27 3.73 5.25
N LEU A 112 18.96 3.56 5.03
CA LEU A 112 17.92 4.03 5.97
C LEU A 112 18.04 3.32 7.33
N VAL A 113 18.22 2.00 7.32
CA VAL A 113 18.35 1.20 8.54
C VAL A 113 19.66 1.51 9.26
N GLU A 114 20.80 1.49 8.55
CA GLU A 114 22.13 1.74 9.12
C GLU A 114 22.28 3.14 9.75
N ARG A 115 21.50 4.12 9.30
CA ARG A 115 21.49 5.50 9.84
C ARG A 115 20.41 5.74 10.89
N GLY A 116 19.72 4.69 11.34
CA GLY A 116 18.72 4.78 12.38
C GLY A 116 17.51 5.63 12.01
N LEU A 117 17.12 5.67 10.73
CA LEU A 117 15.88 6.34 10.30
C LEU A 117 14.64 5.49 10.54
N ILE A 118 14.83 4.23 10.96
CA ILE A 118 13.78 3.24 11.20
C ILE A 118 13.80 2.89 12.69
N PRO A 119 13.14 3.69 13.53
CA PRO A 119 13.14 3.47 14.98
C PRO A 119 12.32 2.22 15.35
N LEU A 120 12.60 1.63 16.51
CA LEU A 120 12.02 0.34 16.93
C LEU A 120 10.48 0.35 17.00
N ASN A 121 9.87 1.47 17.39
CA ASN A 121 8.41 1.60 17.37
C ASN A 121 7.83 1.49 15.95
N LEU A 122 8.54 2.01 14.94
CA LEU A 122 8.18 1.82 13.55
C LEU A 122 8.43 0.38 13.10
N VAL A 123 9.52 -0.26 13.53
CA VAL A 123 9.77 -1.68 13.26
C VAL A 123 8.64 -2.55 13.82
N ASN A 124 8.23 -2.34 15.07
CA ASN A 124 7.16 -3.13 15.69
C ASN A 124 5.82 -2.98 14.94
N LEU A 125 5.50 -1.77 14.48
CA LEU A 125 4.32 -1.52 13.66
C LEU A 125 4.43 -2.21 12.29
N LEU A 126 5.60 -2.10 11.63
CA LEU A 126 5.86 -2.73 10.34
C LEU A 126 5.93 -4.25 10.45
N ASP A 127 6.35 -4.82 11.57
CA ASP A 127 6.39 -6.27 11.78
C ASP A 127 4.98 -6.85 11.89
N GLY A 128 4.04 -6.09 12.48
CA GLY A 128 2.63 -6.43 12.55
C GLY A 128 1.83 -6.19 11.27
N TYR A 129 2.44 -5.69 10.18
CA TYR A 129 1.69 -5.17 9.03
C TYR A 129 0.75 -6.19 8.36
N ILE A 130 1.09 -7.48 8.36
CA ILE A 130 0.22 -8.50 7.74
C ILE A 130 -1.10 -8.66 8.52
N ASN A 131 -1.07 -8.43 9.83
CA ASN A 131 -2.19 -8.72 10.72
C ASN A 131 -2.96 -7.46 11.17
N ILE A 132 -2.56 -6.28 10.72
CA ILE A 132 -3.26 -5.04 11.06
C ILE A 132 -4.55 -4.91 10.25
N GLY A 133 -5.66 -4.58 10.91
CA GLY A 133 -6.98 -4.45 10.26
C GLY A 133 -6.99 -3.44 9.10
N LEU A 134 -6.11 -2.43 9.13
CA LEU A 134 -5.94 -1.44 8.06
C LEU A 134 -5.55 -2.10 6.71
N ASN A 135 -4.89 -3.25 6.72
CA ASN A 135 -4.43 -3.96 5.52
C ASN A 135 -5.33 -5.14 5.14
N SER A 136 -6.48 -5.28 5.80
CA SER A 136 -7.42 -6.36 5.50
C SER A 136 -7.84 -6.32 4.02
N ILE A 137 -7.83 -7.48 3.39
CA ILE A 137 -8.44 -7.74 2.07
C ILE A 137 -9.80 -8.45 2.20
N TYR A 138 -10.29 -8.59 3.44
CA TYR A 138 -11.51 -9.30 3.80
C TYR A 138 -12.47 -8.37 4.58
N ASN A 139 -12.59 -7.12 4.13
CA ASN A 139 -13.49 -6.14 4.76
C ASN A 139 -14.95 -6.53 4.48
N ASN A 140 -15.82 -6.35 5.48
CA ASN A 140 -17.24 -6.64 5.33
C ASN A 140 -18.01 -5.37 4.95
N ASN A 141 -18.08 -5.10 3.64
CA ASN A 141 -18.80 -3.95 3.11
C ASN A 141 -20.20 -4.35 2.62
N PRO A 142 -21.22 -3.47 2.79
CA PRO A 142 -22.59 -3.75 2.36
C PRO A 142 -22.68 -3.94 0.84
N ALA A 143 -23.73 -4.63 0.38
CA ALA A 143 -24.03 -4.63 -1.05
C ALA A 143 -24.31 -3.20 -1.54
N PRO A 144 -23.96 -2.85 -2.80
CA PRO A 144 -24.37 -1.58 -3.37
C PRO A 144 -25.91 -1.47 -3.34
N PRO A 145 -26.48 -0.24 -3.33
CA PRO A 145 -27.91 -0.04 -3.38
C PRO A 145 -28.56 -0.81 -4.54
N SER A 146 -29.68 -1.47 -4.30
CA SER A 146 -30.33 -2.41 -5.25
C SER A 146 -30.76 -1.83 -6.61
N LYS A 147 -30.66 -0.51 -6.79
CA LYS A 147 -30.96 0.18 -8.05
C LYS A 147 -29.71 0.45 -8.90
N GLN A 148 -28.52 0.12 -8.40
CA GLN A 148 -27.24 0.38 -9.06
C GLN A 148 -26.56 -0.93 -9.42
N ASP A 149 -26.84 -1.42 -10.63
CA ASP A 149 -26.12 -2.54 -11.21
C ASP A 149 -24.72 -2.07 -11.60
N ILE A 150 -23.73 -2.33 -10.74
CA ILE A 150 -22.30 -2.02 -10.99
C ILE A 150 -21.48 -3.26 -11.37
N TYR A 151 -22.06 -4.45 -11.20
CA TYR A 151 -21.48 -5.76 -11.51
C TYR A 151 -22.57 -6.67 -12.11
N PRO A 152 -22.28 -7.54 -13.10
CA PRO A 152 -20.97 -7.79 -13.71
C PRO A 152 -20.48 -6.67 -14.64
N LYS A 153 -21.35 -5.72 -15.00
CA LYS A 153 -21.02 -4.53 -15.80
C LYS A 153 -21.94 -3.37 -15.42
N LYS A 154 -21.37 -2.17 -15.25
CA LYS A 154 -22.15 -0.94 -15.04
C LYS A 154 -22.64 -0.35 -16.36
N ARG A 155 -21.81 -0.45 -17.40
CA ARG A 155 -22.13 -0.01 -18.78
C ARG A 155 -21.77 -1.11 -19.78
N SER A 156 -22.50 -1.15 -20.89
CA SER A 156 -22.26 -2.12 -21.98
C SER A 156 -20.83 -2.09 -22.55
N GLY A 157 -20.19 -0.92 -22.55
CA GLY A 157 -18.81 -0.72 -22.99
C GLY A 157 -17.74 -1.03 -21.94
N ASP A 158 -18.11 -1.41 -20.72
CA ASP A 158 -17.14 -1.84 -19.71
C ASP A 158 -16.61 -3.24 -20.03
N ALA A 159 -15.33 -3.44 -19.72
CA ALA A 159 -14.72 -4.75 -19.68
C ALA A 159 -15.43 -5.66 -18.67
N THR A 160 -15.34 -6.97 -18.89
CA THR A 160 -15.88 -7.96 -17.96
C THR A 160 -14.89 -8.16 -16.82
N TYR A 161 -15.36 -8.13 -15.58
CA TYR A 161 -14.54 -8.53 -14.43
C TYR A 161 -14.26 -10.05 -14.48
N SER A 162 -13.00 -10.44 -14.26
CA SER A 162 -12.60 -11.83 -14.04
C SER A 162 -12.71 -12.22 -12.56
N ILE A 163 -12.74 -11.24 -11.66
CA ILE A 163 -12.76 -11.43 -10.21
C ILE A 163 -14.21 -11.43 -9.69
N PRO A 164 -14.58 -12.33 -8.74
CA PRO A 164 -15.88 -12.29 -8.10
C PRO A 164 -16.14 -10.96 -7.37
N GLU A 165 -17.38 -10.45 -7.45
CA GLU A 165 -17.78 -9.19 -6.82
C GLU A 165 -17.44 -9.13 -5.32
N GLU A 166 -17.65 -10.23 -4.60
CA GLU A 166 -17.34 -10.31 -3.16
C GLU A 166 -15.87 -10.06 -2.86
N SER A 167 -14.95 -10.52 -3.72
CA SER A 167 -13.52 -10.34 -3.55
C SER A 167 -13.11 -8.91 -3.88
N LEU A 168 -13.67 -8.35 -4.97
CA LEU A 168 -13.48 -6.94 -5.34
C LEU A 168 -13.95 -6.00 -4.23
N ARG A 169 -15.14 -6.27 -3.68
CA ARG A 169 -15.74 -5.46 -2.61
C ARG A 169 -15.00 -5.59 -1.29
N ALA A 170 -14.55 -6.79 -0.93
CA ALA A 170 -13.85 -7.02 0.34
C ALA A 170 -12.45 -6.38 0.41
N ALA A 171 -11.83 -6.09 -0.74
CA ALA A 171 -10.55 -5.39 -0.79
C ALA A 171 -10.62 -3.92 -0.36
N ILE A 172 -11.82 -3.33 -0.30
CA ILE A 172 -12.02 -1.91 0.02
C ILE A 172 -12.11 -1.75 1.52
N HIS A 173 -11.22 -0.96 2.12
CA HIS A 173 -11.33 -0.58 3.51
C HIS A 173 -12.09 0.74 3.62
N ILE A 174 -13.23 0.71 4.31
CA ILE A 174 -14.05 1.87 4.60
C ILE A 174 -13.97 2.15 6.10
N PRO A 175 -13.37 3.27 6.53
CA PRO A 175 -13.36 3.64 7.95
C PRO A 175 -14.77 3.86 8.48
N ASP A 176 -15.00 3.57 9.77
CA ASP A 176 -16.30 3.79 10.43
C ASP A 176 -16.78 5.26 10.37
N SER A 177 -15.85 6.20 10.22
CA SER A 177 -16.11 7.64 10.08
C SER A 177 -16.51 8.07 8.66
N PHE A 178 -16.54 7.15 7.70
CA PHE A 178 -16.95 7.44 6.33
C PHE A 178 -18.43 7.86 6.28
N ALA A 179 -18.69 9.00 5.68
CA ALA A 179 -19.97 9.69 5.62
C ALA A 179 -20.85 9.24 4.45
N TYR A 180 -20.34 8.46 3.50
CA TYR A 180 -21.12 7.97 2.35
C TYR A 180 -21.77 9.10 1.53
N GLY A 181 -20.98 10.14 1.22
CA GLY A 181 -21.45 11.32 0.48
C GLY A 181 -22.38 12.24 1.28
N LYS A 182 -22.67 11.93 2.55
CA LYS A 182 -23.41 12.83 3.45
C LYS A 182 -22.52 14.01 3.84
N SER A 183 -23.16 15.10 4.28
CA SER A 183 -22.49 16.30 4.78
C SER A 183 -21.59 17.01 3.76
N GLY A 184 -21.77 16.75 2.46
CA GLY A 184 -20.98 17.37 1.39
C GLY A 184 -19.54 16.87 1.28
N ARG A 185 -19.16 15.80 2.00
CA ARG A 185 -17.81 15.26 1.93
C ARG A 185 -17.62 14.42 0.67
N LYS A 186 -16.62 14.74 -0.14
CA LYS A 186 -16.24 14.02 -1.35
C LYS A 186 -15.49 12.73 -0.98
N PRO A 187 -15.95 11.56 -1.44
CA PRO A 187 -15.19 10.32 -1.30
C PRO A 187 -13.84 10.40 -2.03
N VAL A 188 -12.77 9.99 -1.35
CA VAL A 188 -11.41 9.93 -1.88
C VAL A 188 -10.89 8.50 -1.74
N ILE A 189 -10.61 7.86 -2.87
CA ILE A 189 -10.11 6.49 -2.95
C ILE A 189 -8.58 6.53 -3.02
N LEU A 190 -7.92 5.93 -2.05
CA LEU A 190 -6.46 5.78 -2.04
C LEU A 190 -6.06 4.43 -2.65
N VAL A 191 -5.25 4.48 -3.71
CA VAL A 191 -4.81 3.30 -4.48
C VAL A 191 -3.32 3.04 -4.22
N PRO A 192 -2.92 1.84 -3.75
CA PRO A 192 -1.55 1.57 -3.31
C PRO A 192 -0.57 1.46 -4.48
N GLY A 193 0.72 1.48 -4.15
CA GLY A 193 1.79 1.10 -5.06
C GLY A 193 2.03 -0.40 -5.08
N THR A 194 3.10 -0.83 -5.75
CA THR A 194 3.54 -2.23 -5.74
C THR A 194 4.08 -2.63 -4.36
N ALA A 195 3.91 -3.90 -4.02
CA ALA A 195 4.53 -4.56 -2.87
C ALA A 195 4.14 -4.04 -1.47
N ILE A 196 3.29 -3.02 -1.35
CA ILE A 196 2.84 -2.48 -0.06
C ILE A 196 1.31 -2.38 -0.02
N PRO A 197 0.64 -2.94 1.01
CA PRO A 197 -0.78 -2.71 1.25
C PRO A 197 -1.12 -1.22 1.47
N ALA A 198 -2.29 -0.79 1.01
CA ALA A 198 -2.70 0.61 1.06
C ALA A 198 -2.82 1.14 2.49
N GLY A 199 -3.33 0.33 3.42
CA GLY A 199 -3.44 0.72 4.83
C GLY A 199 -2.10 1.21 5.40
N MET A 200 -1.01 0.43 5.25
CA MET A 200 0.33 0.87 5.68
C MET A 200 0.83 2.09 4.93
N THR A 201 0.70 2.10 3.60
CA THR A 201 1.18 3.21 2.76
C THR A 201 0.60 4.53 3.23
N TYR A 202 -0.72 4.55 3.45
CA TYR A 202 -1.44 5.79 3.67
C TYR A 202 -1.61 6.17 5.13
N HIS A 203 -1.44 5.23 6.08
CA HIS A 203 -1.49 5.49 7.53
C HIS A 203 -0.62 6.67 7.96
N PHE A 204 0.53 6.86 7.30
CA PHE A 204 1.49 7.92 7.60
C PHE A 204 1.33 9.18 6.72
N SER A 205 0.28 9.27 5.92
CA SER A 205 0.11 10.31 4.90
C SER A 205 -1.37 10.61 4.59
N PHE A 206 -1.84 10.28 3.39
CA PHE A 206 -3.13 10.72 2.84
C PHE A 206 -4.34 10.10 3.52
N SER A 207 -4.20 9.09 4.39
CA SER A 207 -5.32 8.66 5.23
C SER A 207 -5.80 9.77 6.18
N GLN A 208 -4.92 10.73 6.49
CA GLN A 208 -5.21 11.90 7.33
C GLN A 208 -5.71 13.10 6.52
N LEU A 209 -5.98 12.94 5.21
CA LEU A 209 -6.40 14.06 4.35
C LEU A 209 -7.64 14.77 4.89
N GLY A 210 -8.58 14.03 5.51
CA GLY A 210 -9.77 14.59 6.15
C GLY A 210 -9.48 15.57 7.31
N GLU A 211 -8.29 15.52 7.92
CA GLU A 211 -7.90 16.49 8.96
C GLU A 211 -7.46 17.84 8.34
N ALA A 212 -6.85 17.79 7.16
CA ALA A 212 -6.38 18.97 6.43
C ALA A 212 -7.45 19.56 5.51
N LEU A 213 -8.33 18.70 4.98
CA LEU A 213 -9.43 19.02 4.09
C LEU A 213 -10.69 18.29 4.61
N PRO A 214 -11.47 18.89 5.52
CA PRO A 214 -12.65 18.26 6.13
C PRO A 214 -13.70 17.75 5.13
N GLU A 215 -13.71 18.34 3.94
CA GLU A 215 -14.53 17.94 2.80
C GLU A 215 -14.07 16.63 2.15
N ALA A 216 -12.90 16.08 2.48
CA ALA A 216 -12.45 14.78 2.01
C ALA A 216 -12.90 13.65 2.93
N ASP A 217 -13.35 12.55 2.33
CA ASP A 217 -13.78 11.35 3.03
C ASP A 217 -13.06 10.12 2.49
N VAL A 218 -12.10 9.62 3.27
CA VAL A 218 -11.04 8.77 2.74
C VAL A 218 -11.37 7.29 2.91
N VAL A 219 -11.18 6.53 1.83
CA VAL A 219 -11.19 5.06 1.81
C VAL A 219 -9.94 4.58 1.08
N TRP A 220 -9.56 3.30 1.24
CA TRP A 220 -8.43 2.76 0.49
C TRP A 220 -8.68 1.34 0.01
N VAL A 221 -7.98 0.93 -1.05
CA VAL A 221 -8.13 -0.38 -1.67
C VAL A 221 -6.89 -1.22 -1.37
N ASN A 222 -7.02 -2.25 -0.53
CA ASN A 222 -5.97 -3.22 -0.30
C ASN A 222 -5.99 -4.27 -1.41
N ILE A 223 -5.27 -4.01 -2.51
CA ILE A 223 -5.16 -4.95 -3.63
C ILE A 223 -4.48 -6.24 -3.15
N PRO A 224 -5.08 -7.43 -3.33
CA PRO A 224 -4.51 -8.69 -2.88
C PRO A 224 -3.09 -8.94 -3.40
N ARG A 225 -2.28 -9.64 -2.59
CA ARG A 225 -0.84 -9.83 -2.82
C ARG A 225 -0.08 -8.52 -2.98
N ALA A 226 -0.57 -7.44 -2.36
CA ALA A 226 0.05 -6.12 -2.35
C ALA A 226 0.41 -5.63 -3.76
N SER A 227 -0.54 -5.75 -4.70
CA SER A 227 -0.38 -5.30 -6.09
C SER A 227 0.74 -5.99 -6.88
N LEU A 228 1.23 -7.16 -6.42
CA LEU A 228 2.27 -7.96 -7.10
C LEU A 228 1.71 -8.93 -8.16
N ASN A 229 0.39 -9.03 -8.27
CA ASN A 229 -0.25 -9.80 -9.33
C ASN A 229 -0.24 -9.02 -10.65
N ASP A 230 -0.77 -9.65 -11.71
CA ASP A 230 -0.99 -8.99 -13.00
C ASP A 230 -1.71 -7.65 -12.82
N ALA A 231 -1.10 -6.58 -13.33
CA ALA A 231 -1.63 -5.22 -13.29
C ALA A 231 -3.05 -5.11 -13.88
N GLN A 232 -3.41 -5.97 -14.84
CA GLN A 232 -4.76 -6.03 -15.39
C GLN A 232 -5.79 -6.40 -14.30
N THR A 233 -5.45 -7.39 -13.48
CA THR A 233 -6.29 -7.83 -12.35
C THR A 233 -6.27 -6.83 -11.19
N ASN A 234 -5.15 -6.13 -10.97
CA ASN A 234 -5.07 -5.04 -10.00
C ASN A 234 -6.01 -3.88 -10.40
N GLY A 235 -6.07 -3.55 -11.69
CA GLY A 235 -6.98 -2.56 -12.27
C GLY A 235 -8.47 -2.91 -12.08
N GLU A 236 -8.84 -4.18 -12.02
CA GLU A 236 -10.22 -4.60 -11.72
C GLU A 236 -10.67 -4.16 -10.32
N TYR A 237 -9.81 -4.31 -9.30
CA TYR A 237 -10.11 -3.83 -7.95
C TYR A 237 -10.35 -2.31 -7.92
N VAL A 238 -9.55 -1.57 -8.69
CA VAL A 238 -9.67 -0.10 -8.77
C VAL A 238 -10.95 0.31 -9.51
N ALA A 239 -11.25 -0.32 -10.65
CA ALA A 239 -12.46 -0.06 -11.42
C ALA A 239 -13.73 -0.33 -10.59
N TYR A 240 -13.73 -1.46 -9.87
CA TYR A 240 -14.82 -1.80 -8.98
C TYR A 240 -14.93 -0.81 -7.82
N ALA A 241 -13.83 -0.48 -7.15
CA ALA A 241 -13.82 0.47 -6.03
C ALA A 241 -14.36 1.85 -6.42
N ILE A 242 -14.00 2.38 -7.59
CA ILE A 242 -14.52 3.65 -8.12
C ILE A 242 -16.04 3.61 -8.22
N ASN A 243 -16.56 2.62 -8.95
CA ASN A 243 -18.00 2.52 -9.18
C ASN A 243 -18.76 2.22 -7.88
N TYR A 244 -18.23 1.35 -7.03
CA TYR A 244 -18.82 0.95 -5.75
C TYR A 244 -18.86 2.11 -4.75
N ILE A 245 -17.76 2.84 -4.56
CA ILE A 245 -17.71 3.97 -3.62
C ILE A 245 -18.61 5.11 -4.08
N SER A 246 -18.65 5.40 -5.39
CA SER A 246 -19.63 6.35 -5.94
C SER A 246 -21.07 5.89 -5.67
N ALA A 247 -21.38 4.63 -5.97
CA ALA A 247 -22.68 4.00 -5.74
C ALA A 247 -23.17 4.13 -4.29
N VAL A 248 -22.38 3.67 -3.31
CA VAL A 248 -22.75 3.75 -1.89
C VAL A 248 -22.73 5.17 -1.33
N SER A 249 -22.12 6.12 -2.04
CA SER A 249 -22.07 7.53 -1.66
C SER A 249 -23.15 8.37 -2.37
N SER A 250 -24.32 7.77 -2.63
CA SER A 250 -25.46 8.43 -3.28
C SER A 250 -25.15 8.96 -4.68
N ASP A 251 -24.42 8.17 -5.47
CA ASP A 251 -23.95 8.54 -6.83
C ASP A 251 -23.05 9.79 -6.85
N SER A 252 -22.42 10.13 -5.72
CA SER A 252 -21.44 11.20 -5.68
C SER A 252 -20.22 10.85 -6.51
N ASN A 253 -19.66 11.85 -7.18
CA ASN A 253 -18.37 11.71 -7.83
C ASN A 253 -17.27 11.54 -6.77
N VAL A 254 -16.26 10.77 -7.12
CA VAL A 254 -15.13 10.43 -6.27
C VAL A 254 -13.86 11.10 -6.79
N ALA A 255 -12.89 11.29 -5.90
CA ALA A 255 -11.50 11.50 -6.27
C ALA A 255 -10.70 10.21 -6.11
N ALA A 256 -9.66 10.04 -6.91
CA ALA A 256 -8.68 8.97 -6.75
C ALA A 256 -7.29 9.58 -6.49
N ILE A 257 -6.65 9.17 -5.40
CA ILE A 257 -5.24 9.47 -5.13
C ILE A 257 -4.47 8.17 -5.25
N SER A 258 -3.48 8.12 -6.12
CA SER A 258 -2.67 6.93 -6.32
C SER A 258 -1.21 7.19 -5.98
N TRP A 259 -0.48 6.10 -5.74
CA TRP A 259 0.96 6.13 -5.60
C TRP A 259 1.63 5.04 -6.43
N SER A 260 2.71 5.38 -7.14
CA SER A 260 3.52 4.44 -7.94
C SER A 260 2.68 3.65 -8.95
N GLN A 261 2.71 2.31 -8.93
CA GLN A 261 1.90 1.43 -9.78
C GLN A 261 0.40 1.71 -9.69
N GLY A 262 -0.11 2.19 -8.54
CA GLY A 262 -1.52 2.52 -8.41
C GLY A 262 -2.01 3.53 -9.45
N GLY A 263 -1.11 4.38 -9.98
CA GLY A 263 -1.47 5.28 -11.09
C GLY A 263 -1.72 4.54 -12.41
N LEU A 264 -0.93 3.50 -12.69
CA LEU A 264 -1.19 2.58 -13.81
C LEU A 264 -2.50 1.83 -13.61
N ASP A 265 -2.77 1.35 -12.38
CA ASP A 265 -3.99 0.60 -12.07
C ASP A 265 -5.25 1.49 -12.23
N VAL A 266 -5.21 2.75 -11.78
CA VAL A 266 -6.28 3.74 -12.02
C VAL A 266 -6.42 4.03 -13.52
N GLN A 267 -5.33 4.28 -14.23
CA GLN A 267 -5.40 4.58 -15.67
C GLN A 267 -5.95 3.40 -16.49
N TRP A 268 -5.59 2.17 -16.11
CA TRP A 268 -6.13 0.95 -16.71
C TRP A 268 -7.64 0.81 -16.44
N ALA A 269 -8.07 1.04 -15.20
CA ALA A 269 -9.48 1.07 -14.83
C ALA A 269 -10.27 2.10 -15.65
N LEU A 270 -9.78 3.34 -15.73
CA LEU A 270 -10.40 4.40 -16.53
C LEU A 270 -10.45 4.02 -18.01
N LYS A 271 -9.42 3.36 -18.55
CA LYS A 271 -9.38 2.94 -19.96
C LYS A 271 -10.41 1.86 -20.29
N TYR A 272 -10.48 0.78 -19.50
CA TYR A 272 -11.25 -0.42 -19.85
C TYR A 272 -12.62 -0.53 -19.17
N TRP A 273 -12.91 0.26 -18.15
CA TRP A 273 -14.25 0.46 -17.59
C TRP A 273 -14.67 1.91 -17.78
N PRO A 274 -15.08 2.33 -18.99
CA PRO A 274 -15.41 3.72 -19.27
C PRO A 274 -16.48 4.33 -18.34
N SER A 275 -17.33 3.52 -17.70
CA SER A 275 -18.28 4.00 -16.68
C SER A 275 -17.62 4.72 -15.49
N THR A 276 -16.35 4.41 -15.20
CA THR A 276 -15.60 5.02 -14.11
C THR A 276 -15.26 6.48 -14.39
N ARG A 277 -15.11 6.86 -15.67
CA ARG A 277 -14.78 8.23 -16.09
C ARG A 277 -15.86 9.25 -15.76
N ASP A 278 -17.12 8.80 -15.69
CA ASP A 278 -18.24 9.70 -15.41
C ASP A 278 -18.35 10.06 -13.93
N VAL A 279 -17.70 9.27 -13.07
CA VAL A 279 -17.77 9.41 -11.62
C VAL A 279 -16.43 9.75 -10.97
N VAL A 280 -15.32 9.73 -11.70
CA VAL A 280 -14.02 10.23 -11.22
C VAL A 280 -13.86 11.69 -11.64
N GLU A 281 -13.88 12.59 -10.67
CA GLU A 281 -13.71 14.03 -10.92
C GLU A 281 -12.23 14.43 -10.92
N ASP A 282 -11.47 13.87 -9.98
CA ASP A 282 -10.05 14.17 -9.80
C ASP A 282 -9.24 12.87 -9.76
N PHE A 283 -8.18 12.79 -10.57
CA PHE A 283 -7.16 11.75 -10.47
C PHE A 283 -5.80 12.37 -10.16
N ILE A 284 -5.34 12.19 -8.92
CA ILE A 284 -4.10 12.75 -8.39
C ILE A 284 -3.06 11.62 -8.27
N ALA A 285 -2.11 11.59 -9.20
CA ALA A 285 -1.11 10.53 -9.28
C ALA A 285 0.24 10.95 -8.67
N ILE A 286 0.68 10.26 -7.61
CA ILE A 286 1.95 10.54 -6.93
C ILE A 286 3.03 9.56 -7.38
N SER A 287 4.15 10.07 -7.90
CA SER A 287 5.30 9.27 -8.35
C SER A 287 4.91 8.14 -9.31
N VAL A 288 4.03 8.44 -10.27
CA VAL A 288 3.51 7.46 -11.23
C VAL A 288 4.58 7.03 -12.22
N VAL A 289 4.63 5.72 -12.50
CA VAL A 289 5.36 5.18 -13.64
C VAL A 289 4.33 4.93 -14.74
N MET A 290 4.27 5.83 -15.72
CA MET A 290 3.47 5.61 -16.92
C MET A 290 4.35 4.92 -17.94
N ALA A 291 3.92 3.77 -18.45
CA ALA A 291 4.55 3.15 -19.61
C ALA A 291 4.38 4.11 -20.81
N SER A 292 5.50 4.61 -21.32
CA SER A 292 5.57 5.42 -22.55
C SER A 292 5.37 4.55 -23.79
#